data_AF-A0A535KEN9-F1
#
_entry.id   AF-A0A535KEN9-F1
#
_cell.length_a   1.000
_cell.length_b   1.000
_cell.length_c   1.000
_cell.angle_alpha   90.00
_cell.angle_beta   90.00
_cell.angle_gamma   90.00
#
_symmetry.space_group_name_H-M   'P 1'
#
loop_
_entity.id
_entity.type
_entity.pdbx_description
1 polymer ?
#
loop_
_entity_poly.entity_id
_entity_poly.type
_entity_poly.pdbx_seq_one_letter_code
_entity_poly.pdbx_strand_id
1 'polypeptide(L)' 'MKDAAIYTYRSKTDRFLFHRCECGCEWTEHLTDIDPADPVSSDEVIEVHKQLAKFEGSIAELLLPHTTP' A
#
# COMPACT_ATOMS: atom_id res chain seq x y z
N MET A 1 -19.30 5.59 15.46
CA MET A 1 -18.51 5.86 14.24
C MET A 1 -18.73 4.68 13.32
N LYS A 2 -19.17 4.89 12.08
CA LYS A 2 -19.36 3.79 11.13
C LYS A 2 -17.99 3.31 10.67
N ASP A 3 -17.75 2.00 10.74
CA ASP A 3 -16.55 1.37 10.20
C ASP A 3 -16.29 1.85 8.77
N ALA A 4 -15.13 2.47 8.55
CA ALA A 4 -14.67 2.80 7.21
C ALA A 4 -13.91 1.58 6.67
N ALA A 5 -14.13 1.21 5.42
CA ALA A 5 -13.18 0.34 4.74
C ALA A 5 -11.88 1.13 4.60
N ILE A 6 -10.80 0.62 5.18
CA ILE A 6 -9.48 1.24 5.14
C ILE A 6 -8.60 0.40 4.22
N TYR A 7 -8.17 1.01 3.12
CA TYR A 7 -7.14 0.47 2.27
C TYR A 7 -5.82 1.19 2.58
N THR A 8 -4.75 0.44 2.84
CA THR A 8 -3.45 0.99 3.21
C THR A 8 -2.46 0.71 2.10
N TYR A 9 -1.81 1.76 1.60
CA TYR A 9 -0.67 1.67 0.72
C TYR A 9 0.57 2.23 1.42
N ARG A 10 1.70 1.55 1.29
CA ARG A 10 2.95 1.94 1.94
C ARG A 10 4.08 2.07 0.92
N SER A 11 4.72 3.23 0.92
CA SER A 11 5.98 3.50 0.22
C SER A 11 7.17 3.28 1.18
N LYS A 12 8.39 3.62 0.74
CA LYS A 12 9.58 3.56 1.60
C LYS A 12 9.54 4.54 2.78
N THR A 13 8.88 5.68 2.63
CA THR A 13 8.91 6.81 3.57
C THR A 13 7.52 7.28 3.99
N ASP A 14 6.49 6.80 3.28
CA ASP A 14 5.13 7.32 3.38
C ASP A 14 4.13 6.17 3.50
N ARG A 15 3.01 6.45 4.16
CA ARG A 15 1.86 5.57 4.23
C ARG A 15 0.62 6.39 3.86
N PHE A 16 -0.18 5.82 2.97
CA PHE A 16 -1.43 6.39 2.50
C PHE A 16 -2.56 5.50 3.00
N LEU A 17 -3.50 6.09 3.73
CA LEU A 17 -4.71 5.41 4.19
C LEU A 17 -5.88 5.96 3.38
N PHE A 18 -6.56 5.08 2.66
CA PHE A 18 -7.72 5.41 1.86
C PHE A 18 -8.95 4.92 2.60
N HIS A 19 -9.80 5.85 2.97
CA HIS A 19 -11.00 5.57 3.74
C HIS A 19 -12.21 5.67 2.84
N ARG A 20 -13.12 4.72 2.99
CA ARG A 20 -14.46 4.80 2.39
C ARG A 20 -15.51 4.47 3.44
N CYS A 21 -16.34 5.45 3.75
CA CYS A 21 -17.50 5.25 4.61
C CYS A 21 -18.64 4.56 3.85
N GLU A 22 -19.53 3.87 4.56
CA GLU A 22 -20.76 3.29 3.98
C GLU A 22 -21.65 4.34 3.28
N CYS A 23 -21.57 5.62 3.66
CA CYS A 23 -22.28 6.71 2.99
C CYS A 23 -21.67 7.10 1.63
N GLY A 24 -20.56 6.46 1.24
CA GLY A 24 -19.85 6.73 -0.02
C GLY A 24 -18.85 7.88 0.05
N CYS A 25 -18.66 8.52 1.21
CA CYS A 25 -17.63 9.54 1.38
C CYS A 25 -16.24 8.89 1.42
N GLU A 26 -15.32 9.47 0.65
CA GLU A 26 -13.95 9.01 0.50
C GLU A 26 -12.98 10.11 0.94
N TRP A 27 -11.93 9.73 1.68
CA TRP A 27 -10.82 10.63 2.01
C TRP A 27 -9.52 9.84 2.10
N THR A 28 -8.40 10.56 1.98
CA THR A 28 -7.05 9.97 2.05
C THR A 28 -6.24 10.67 3.12
N GLU A 29 -5.62 9.89 4.00
CA GLU A 29 -4.64 10.38 4.96
C GLU A 29 -3.23 10.04 4.45
N HIS A 30 -2.35 11.04 4.40
CA HIS A 30 -0.95 10.88 4.05
C HIS A 30 -0.12 11.03 5.31
N LEU A 31 0.54 9.94 5.70
CA LEU A 31 1.45 9.87 6.83
C LEU A 31 2.87 9.81 6.29
N THR A 32 3.69 10.78 6.68
CA THR A 32 5.12 10.86 6.36
C THR A 32 5.95 10.37 7.54
N ASP A 33 7.25 10.09 7.32
CA ASP A 33 8.19 9.67 8.38
C ASP A 33 7.88 8.29 8.97
N ILE A 34 7.49 7.37 8.09
CA ILE A 34 7.14 6.01 8.51
C ILE A 34 8.42 5.23 8.81
N ASP A 35 8.53 4.72 10.04
CA ASP A 35 9.64 3.88 10.47
C ASP A 35 9.67 2.58 9.64
N PRO A 36 10.77 2.25 8.95
CA PRO A 36 10.86 1.06 8.09
C PRO A 36 10.81 -0.27 8.85
N ALA A 37 10.95 -0.28 10.18
CA ALA A 37 10.77 -1.46 11.02
C ALA A 37 9.32 -1.60 11.54
N ASP A 38 8.45 -0.62 11.30
CA ASP A 38 7.02 -0.73 11.61
C ASP A 38 6.39 -1.92 10.87
N PRO A 39 5.62 -2.78 11.56
CA PRO A 39 5.12 -4.02 11.00
C PRO A 39 4.23 -3.79 9.80
N VAL A 40 4.42 -4.62 8.78
CA VAL A 40 3.56 -4.67 7.59
C VAL A 40 2.30 -5.47 7.92
N SER A 41 1.12 -4.96 7.55
CA SER A 41 -0.14 -5.66 7.80
C SER A 41 -0.33 -6.86 6.88
N SER A 42 -1.18 -7.81 7.27
CA SER A 42 -1.47 -8.98 6.44
C SER A 42 -2.14 -8.61 5.11
N ASP A 43 -2.99 -7.59 5.08
CA ASP A 43 -3.64 -7.11 3.85
C ASP A 43 -2.61 -6.59 2.83
N GLU A 44 -1.62 -5.82 3.27
CA GLU A 44 -0.51 -5.35 2.42
C GLU A 44 0.26 -6.53 1.80
N VAL A 45 0.56 -7.56 2.60
CA VAL A 45 1.28 -8.76 2.12
C VAL A 45 0.43 -9.55 1.11
N ILE A 46 -0.88 -9.70 1.39
CA ILE A 46 -1.81 -10.42 0.50
C ILE A 46 -1.92 -9.73 -0.85
N GLU A 47 -1.94 -8.40 -0.88
CA GLU A 47 -1.98 -7.66 -2.14
C GLU A 47 -0.70 -7.87 -2.96
N VAL A 48 0.47 -7.67 -2.34
CA VAL A 48 1.76 -7.88 -3.02
C VAL A 48 1.81 -9.30 -3.57
N HIS A 49 1.34 -10.30 -2.81
CA HIS A 49 1.25 -11.67 -3.28
C HIS A 49 0.33 -11.82 -4.51
N LYS A 50 -0.86 -11.20 -4.51
CA LYS A 50 -1.78 -11.24 -5.67
C LYS A 50 -1.18 -10.59 -6.91
N GLN A 51 -0.41 -9.51 -6.76
CA GLN A 51 0.28 -8.85 -7.87
C GLN A 51 1.44 -9.72 -8.38
N LEU A 52 2.27 -10.25 -7.48
CA LEU A 52 3.37 -11.15 -7.82
C LEU A 52 2.91 -12.44 -8.50
N ALA A 53 1.78 -13.00 -8.06
CA ALA A 53 1.21 -14.22 -8.67
C ALA A 53 0.82 -14.03 -10.14
N LYS A 54 0.60 -12.79 -10.58
CA LYS A 54 0.27 -12.42 -11.97
C LYS A 54 1.46 -11.86 -12.74
N PHE A 55 2.61 -11.68 -12.08
CA PHE A 55 3.78 -11.09 -12.68
C PHE A 55 4.56 -12.14 -13.48
N GLU A 56 4.71 -11.93 -14.78
CA GLU A 56 5.43 -12.84 -15.69
C GLU A 56 6.90 -12.46 -15.88
N GLY A 57 7.36 -11.37 -15.26
CA GLY A 57 8.74 -10.88 -15.36
C GLY A 57 9.70 -11.54 -14.36
N SER A 58 10.96 -11.14 -14.44
CA SER A 58 12.02 -11.60 -13.56
C SER A 58 12.07 -10.82 -12.23
N ILE A 59 12.61 -11.45 -11.18
CA ILE A 59 12.79 -10.76 -9.89
C ILE A 59 13.73 -9.55 -9.99
N ALA A 60 14.64 -9.55 -10.96
CA ALA A 60 15.50 -8.40 -11.22
C ALA A 60 14.67 -7.16 -11.60
N GLU A 61 13.63 -7.32 -12.43
CA GLU A 61 12.74 -6.23 -12.84
C GLU A 61 11.94 -5.63 -11.67
N LEU A 62 11.65 -6.43 -10.64
CA LEU A 62 10.98 -5.96 -9.42
C LEU A 62 11.93 -5.20 -8.47
N LEU A 63 13.23 -5.52 -8.53
CA LEU A 63 14.24 -4.95 -7.64
C LEU A 63 14.93 -3.71 -8.24
N LEU A 64 14.72 -3.45 -9.54
CA LEU A 64 15.25 -2.25 -10.17
C LEU A 64 14.59 -1.02 -9.53
N PRO A 65 15.39 -0.04 -9.07
CA PRO A 65 14.84 1.24 -8.64
C PRO A 65 14.10 1.83 -9.84
N HIS A 66 12.81 2.10 -9.68
CA HIS A 66 12.06 2.88 -10.66
C HIS A 66 12.59 4.32 -10.59
N THR A 67 13.71 4.59 -11.27
CA THR A 67 14.11 5.94 -11.63
C THR A 67 13.09 6.44 -12.63
N THR A 68 12.03 7.07 -12.12
CA THR A 68 11.19 7.95 -12.94
C THR A 68 12.05 9.14 -13.40
N PRO A 69 12.10 9.43 -14.71
CA PRO A 69 12.70 10.66 -15.23
C PRO A 69 11.92 11.90 -14.80
#